data_AF-A0A224YQI5-F1
#
_entry.id   AF-A0A224YQI5-F1
#
_cell.length_a   1.000
_cell.length_b   1.000
_cell.length_c   1.000
_cell.angle_alpha   90.00
_cell.angle_beta   90.00
_cell.angle_gamma   90.00
#
_symmetry.space_group_name_H-M   'P 1'
#
loop_
_entity.id
_entity.type
_entity.pdbx_description
1 polymer ?
#
loop_
_entity_poly.entity_id
_entity_poly.type
_entity_poly.pdbx_seq_one_letter_code
_entity_poly.pdbx_strand_id
1 'polypeptide(L)'
;MKFTSLTTSLFITMLLSPAKGTQVSNEIPETPLGNRARLRPFYIIGHMANTLREVDSFLDEGANAIEADIEFAKNGTVLGTHHGLFACDCFRVCGKRTDIRTFLTYIRDISGNCK
;
A
#
# COMPACT_ATOMS: atom_id res chain seq x y z
N MET A 1 -30.29 -19.21 2.41
CA MET A 1 -29.39 -18.53 3.37
C MET A 1 -28.97 -17.19 2.79
N LYS A 2 -29.47 -16.07 3.35
CA LYS A 2 -28.97 -14.73 3.01
C LYS A 2 -27.81 -14.43 3.95
N PHE A 3 -26.58 -14.53 3.46
CA PHE A 3 -25.41 -14.07 4.21
C PHE A 3 -25.25 -12.58 3.99
N THR A 4 -25.61 -11.82 5.01
CA THR A 4 -25.41 -10.38 5.09
C THR A 4 -23.93 -10.08 5.33
N SER A 5 -23.17 -9.86 4.25
CA SER A 5 -21.87 -9.18 4.36
C SER A 5 -22.15 -7.72 4.72
N LEU A 6 -22.06 -7.39 6.01
CA LEU A 6 -22.40 -6.08 6.57
C LEU A 6 -21.14 -5.35 7.09
N THR A 7 -20.07 -5.41 6.32
CA THR A 7 -18.87 -4.58 6.50
C THR A 7 -18.62 -3.84 5.21
N THR A 8 -18.82 -2.52 5.22
CA THR A 8 -18.46 -1.66 4.10
C THR A 8 -16.95 -1.47 4.17
N SER A 9 -16.20 -2.08 3.24
CA SER A 9 -14.77 -1.81 3.07
C SER A 9 -14.58 -0.68 2.07
N LEU A 10 -13.68 0.25 2.34
CA LEU A 10 -13.27 1.30 1.41
C LEU A 10 -11.79 1.12 1.05
N PHE A 11 -11.49 1.00 -0.24
CA PHE A 11 -10.12 0.93 -0.74
C PHE A 11 -9.44 2.31 -0.61
N ILE A 12 -8.27 2.36 0.05
CA ILE A 12 -7.44 3.56 0.12
C ILE A 12 -6.06 3.25 -0.44
N THR A 13 -5.69 3.93 -1.52
CA THR A 13 -4.31 3.95 -2.01
C THR A 13 -3.48 4.94 -1.20
N MET A 14 -2.41 4.48 -0.58
CA MET A 14 -1.40 5.32 0.07
C MET A 14 -0.15 5.39 -0.80
N LEU A 15 0.13 6.58 -1.32
CA LEU A 15 1.37 6.88 -2.01
C LEU A 15 2.46 7.10 -0.97
N LEU A 16 3.37 6.14 -0.87
CA LEU A 16 4.57 6.29 -0.06
C LEU A 16 5.56 7.12 -0.88
N SER A 17 5.94 8.29 -0.36
CA SER A 17 7.06 9.01 -0.97
C SER A 17 8.30 8.12 -0.87
N PRO A 18 9.15 8.05 -1.90
CA PRO A 18 10.38 7.29 -1.80
C PRO A 18 11.17 7.80 -0.59
N ALA A 19 11.61 6.88 0.27
CA ALA A 19 12.55 7.20 1.33
C ALA A 19 13.74 7.95 0.70
N LYS A 20 14.20 8.99 1.39
CA LYS A 20 15.36 9.80 0.99
C LYS A 20 16.60 8.89 1.03
N GLY A 21 16.84 8.19 -0.07
CA GLY A 21 17.78 7.07 -0.12
C GLY A 21 17.54 6.11 -1.30
N THR A 22 16.31 6.00 -1.80
CA THR A 22 16.04 5.40 -3.12
C THR A 22 16.34 6.41 -4.22
N GLN A 23 17.58 6.92 -4.23
CA GLN A 23 18.17 7.31 -5.49
C GLN A 23 18.23 6.01 -6.28
N VAL A 24 17.29 5.78 -7.20
CA VAL A 24 17.64 5.02 -8.40
C VAL A 24 18.91 5.68 -8.87
N SER A 25 20.03 4.97 -8.72
CA SER A 25 21.36 5.47 -9.03
C SER A 25 21.31 6.04 -10.44
N ASN A 26 21.19 7.36 -10.54
CA ASN A 26 21.19 8.09 -11.80
C ASN A 26 22.63 8.25 -12.32
N GLU A 27 23.57 7.45 -11.83
CA GLU A 27 24.89 7.33 -12.44
C GLU A 27 24.80 6.36 -13.62
N ILE A 28 24.11 6.81 -14.67
CA ILE A 28 24.20 6.21 -16.01
C ILE A 28 25.38 6.92 -16.69
N PRO A 29 26.36 6.19 -17.25
CA PRO A 29 27.48 6.78 -17.98
C PRO A 29 26.98 7.82 -18.97
N GLU A 30 27.63 8.98 -19.00
CA GLU A 30 27.35 10.10 -19.91
C GLU A 30 27.48 9.65 -21.38
N THR A 31 26.42 9.06 -21.95
CA THR A 31 26.33 8.84 -23.39
C THR A 31 25.78 10.11 -24.04
N PRO A 32 26.49 10.69 -25.02
CA PRO A 32 26.03 11.90 -25.69
C PRO A 32 25.04 11.52 -26.78
N LEU A 33 23.73 11.65 -26.51
CA LEU A 33 22.78 11.98 -27.56
C LEU A 33 21.51 12.63 -26.99
N GLY A 34 21.09 13.69 -27.66
CA GLY A 34 20.12 14.67 -27.20
C GLY A 34 18.71 14.14 -26.93
N ASN A 35 17.95 15.00 -26.25
CA ASN A 35 16.53 14.86 -25.95
C ASN A 35 16.14 13.56 -25.23
N ARG A 36 16.54 13.43 -23.96
CA ARG A 36 15.83 12.55 -23.03
C ARG A 36 14.41 13.10 -22.86
N ALA A 37 13.45 12.57 -23.60
CA ALA A 37 12.05 12.71 -23.25
C ALA A 37 11.93 12.36 -21.77
N ARG A 38 11.37 13.27 -20.96
CA ARG A 38 11.15 13.02 -19.54
C ARG A 38 10.41 11.70 -19.41
N LEU A 39 11.05 10.70 -18.80
CA LEU A 39 10.43 9.39 -18.62
C LEU A 39 9.16 9.56 -17.80
N ARG A 40 8.07 8.90 -18.21
CA ARG A 40 6.81 8.95 -17.48
C ARG A 40 6.97 8.20 -16.15
N PRO A 41 6.77 8.86 -14.99
CA PRO A 41 6.78 8.15 -13.71
C PRO A 41 5.61 7.16 -13.65
N PHE A 42 5.80 6.05 -12.93
CA PHE A 42 4.76 5.06 -12.67
C PHE A 42 4.73 4.67 -11.20
N TYR A 43 3.54 4.33 -10.71
CA TYR A 43 3.35 3.76 -9.38
C TYR A 43 3.09 2.25 -9.52
N ILE A 44 3.87 1.46 -8.78
CA ILE A 44 3.64 0.04 -8.57
C ILE A 44 2.97 -0.07 -7.20
N ILE A 45 1.68 -0.41 -7.21
CA ILE A 45 0.82 -0.37 -6.03
C ILE A 45 0.60 -1.81 -5.55
N GLY A 46 1.08 -2.13 -4.34
CA GLY A 46 0.80 -3.41 -3.69
C GLY A 46 -0.68 -3.51 -3.27
N HIS A 47 -1.43 -4.43 -3.86
CA HIS A 47 -2.87 -4.61 -3.63
C HIS A 47 -3.19 -5.33 -2.32
N MET A 48 -4.20 -4.87 -1.57
CA MET A 48 -4.73 -5.49 -0.36
C MET A 48 -3.64 -5.70 0.71
N ALA A 49 -2.84 -4.66 0.97
CA ALA A 49 -1.77 -4.63 1.97
C ALA A 49 -2.32 -4.33 3.37
N ASN A 50 -3.14 -5.23 3.90
CA ASN A 50 -3.91 -5.02 5.13
C ASN A 50 -3.14 -5.34 6.43
N THR A 51 -1.89 -5.78 6.33
CA THR A 51 -1.02 -6.05 7.48
C THR A 51 0.35 -5.43 7.32
N LEU A 52 1.02 -5.12 8.44
CA LEU A 52 2.38 -4.55 8.42
C LEU A 52 3.35 -5.43 7.62
N ARG A 53 3.26 -6.75 7.81
CA ARG A 53 4.06 -7.73 7.05
C ARG A 53 3.78 -7.69 5.54
N GLU A 54 2.53 -7.45 5.14
CA GLU A 54 2.20 -7.32 3.71
C GLU A 54 2.70 -6.01 3.14
N VAL A 55 2.65 -4.92 3.91
CA VAL A 55 3.30 -3.65 3.55
C VAL A 55 4.79 -3.89 3.28
N ASP A 56 5.50 -4.53 4.21
CA ASP A 56 6.92 -4.81 4.06
C ASP A 56 7.21 -5.69 2.85
N SER A 57 6.46 -6.80 2.68
CA SER A 57 6.63 -7.72 1.54
C SER A 57 6.48 -6.99 0.20
N PHE A 58 5.47 -6.14 0.05
CA PHE A 58 5.27 -5.40 -1.20
C PHE A 58 6.38 -4.38 -1.47
N LEU A 59 6.83 -3.67 -0.43
CA LEU A 59 7.91 -2.70 -0.57
C LEU A 59 9.24 -3.39 -0.88
N ASP A 60 9.54 -4.51 -0.21
CA ASP A 60 10.73 -5.33 -0.47
C ASP A 60 10.73 -5.94 -1.89
N GLU A 61 9.54 -6.23 -2.43
CA GLU A 61 9.34 -6.71 -3.82
C GLU A 61 9.39 -5.58 -4.87
N GLY A 62 9.54 -4.32 -4.46
CA GLY A 62 9.73 -3.17 -5.34
C GLY A 62 8.49 -2.32 -5.61
N ALA A 63 7.41 -2.51 -4.85
CA ALA A 63 6.30 -1.56 -4.86
C ALA A 63 6.77 -0.19 -4.34
N ASN A 64 6.23 0.88 -4.91
CA ASN A 64 6.49 2.26 -4.45
C ASN A 64 5.23 2.93 -3.89
N ALA A 65 4.15 2.17 -3.78
CA ALA A 65 2.89 2.55 -3.17
C ALA A 65 2.18 1.28 -2.70
N ILE A 66 1.21 1.45 -1.79
CA ILE A 66 0.35 0.35 -1.33
C ILE A 66 -1.11 0.77 -1.43
N GLU A 67 -1.98 -0.23 -1.46
CA GLU A 67 -3.41 -0.09 -1.30
C GLU A 67 -3.83 -0.91 -0.08
N ALA A 68 -4.68 -0.33 0.78
CA ALA A 68 -5.21 -0.98 1.96
C ALA A 68 -6.72 -0.73 2.10
N ASP A 69 -7.43 -1.77 2.48
CA ASP A 69 -8.87 -1.79 2.73
C ASP A 69 -9.17 -1.22 4.11
N ILE A 70 -10.00 -0.18 4.24
CA ILE A 70 -10.44 0.34 5.52
C ILE A 70 -11.79 -0.27 5.91
N GLU A 71 -11.82 -0.95 7.05
CA GLU A 71 -13.03 -1.52 7.63
C GLU A 71 -13.75 -0.51 8.52
N PHE A 72 -15.05 -0.34 8.27
CA PHE A 72 -15.93 0.48 9.08
C PHE A 72 -16.94 -0.37 9.84
N ALA A 73 -17.15 -0.02 11.11
CA ALA A 73 -18.34 -0.45 11.84
C ALA A 73 -19.60 0.17 11.22
N LYS A 74 -20.78 -0.40 11.53
CA LYS A 74 -22.07 0.08 11.02
C LYS A 74 -22.38 1.54 11.35
N ASN A 75 -21.78 2.09 12.39
CA ASN A 75 -21.93 3.49 12.80
C ASN A 75 -20.90 4.42 12.13
N GLY A 76 -20.10 3.94 11.17
CA GLY A 76 -19.07 4.71 10.48
C GLY A 76 -17.75 4.84 11.26
N THR A 77 -17.60 4.18 12.41
CA THR A 77 -16.32 4.15 13.12
C THR A 77 -15.31 3.31 12.35
N VAL A 78 -14.12 3.86 12.10
CA VAL A 78 -13.01 3.11 11.49
C VAL A 78 -12.48 2.09 12.50
N LEU A 79 -12.43 0.83 12.11
CA LEU A 79 -11.92 -0.27 12.93
C LEU A 79 -10.44 -0.54 12.64
N GLY A 80 -10.10 -0.65 11.37
CA GLY A 80 -8.80 -1.16 10.97
C GLY A 80 -8.68 -1.35 9.48
N THR A 81 -7.62 -2.04 9.10
CA THR A 81 -7.45 -2.53 7.75
C THR A 81 -8.00 -3.94 7.64
N HIS A 82 -8.96 -4.19 6.75
CA HIS A 82 -9.52 -5.52 6.52
C HIS A 82 -10.37 -5.55 5.26
N HIS A 83 -10.07 -6.47 4.34
CA HIS A 83 -10.89 -6.69 3.14
C HIS A 83 -12.20 -7.44 3.47
N GLY A 84 -12.09 -8.56 4.18
CA GLY A 84 -13.21 -9.45 4.49
C GLY A 84 -12.77 -10.91 4.61
N LEU A 85 -13.73 -11.82 4.86
CA LEU A 85 -13.44 -13.25 5.05
C LEU A 85 -13.44 -14.06 3.74
N PHE A 86 -14.17 -13.60 2.73
CA PHE A 86 -14.39 -14.34 1.48
C PHE A 86 -14.37 -13.38 0.30
N ALA A 87 -14.09 -13.93 -0.89
CA ALA A 87 -14.10 -13.23 -2.18
C ALA A 87 -13.09 -12.06 -2.28
N CYS A 88 -11.79 -12.39 -2.25
CA CYS A 88 -10.72 -11.52 -2.73
C CYS A 88 -9.98 -12.20 -3.90
N ASP A 89 -8.92 -11.56 -4.41
CA ASP A 89 -8.05 -12.11 -5.46
C ASP A 89 -7.68 -13.57 -5.22
N CYS A 90 -7.67 -14.36 -6.30
CA CYS A 90 -7.42 -15.79 -6.25
C CYS A 90 -6.13 -16.12 -5.47
N PHE A 91 -6.21 -17.14 -4.62
CA PHE A 91 -5.10 -17.65 -3.80
C PHE A 91 -4.53 -16.67 -2.75
N ARG A 92 -5.23 -15.57 -2.45
CA ARG A 92 -4.89 -14.68 -1.35
C ARG A 92 -5.66 -15.04 -0.08
N VAL A 93 -5.03 -14.81 1.07
CA VAL A 93 -5.68 -14.90 2.39
C VAL A 93 -6.34 -13.55 2.69
N CYS A 94 -7.65 -13.44 2.43
CA CYS A 94 -8.41 -12.19 2.59
C CYS A 94 -8.61 -11.78 4.06
N GLY A 95 -8.62 -12.78 4.96
CA GLY A 95 -9.06 -12.65 6.35
C GLY A 95 -8.15 -11.81 7.27
N LYS A 96 -7.01 -11.33 6.77
CA LYS A 96 -6.01 -10.61 7.57
C LYS A 96 -6.49 -9.21 7.92
N ARG A 97 -6.02 -8.69 9.08
CA ARG A 97 -6.41 -7.38 9.58
C ARG A 97 -5.37 -6.73 10.49
N THR A 98 -5.41 -5.41 10.59
CA THR A 98 -4.64 -4.61 11.55
C THR A 98 -5.51 -3.51 12.16
N ASP A 99 -5.34 -3.21 13.44
CA ASP A 99 -5.97 -2.03 14.07
C ASP A 99 -5.55 -0.73 13.35
N ILE A 100 -6.48 0.21 13.19
CA ILE A 100 -6.24 1.42 12.38
C ILE A 100 -5.12 2.30 12.94
N ARG A 101 -5.01 2.45 14.27
CA ARG A 101 -3.95 3.27 14.88
C ARG A 101 -2.59 2.62 14.65
N THR A 102 -2.52 1.31 14.80
CA THR A 102 -1.32 0.52 14.57
C THR A 102 -0.86 0.66 13.11
N PHE A 103 -1.77 0.48 12.16
CA PHE A 103 -1.47 0.60 10.73
C PHE A 103 -0.99 2.00 10.35
N LEU A 104 -1.73 3.05 10.72
CA LEU A 104 -1.35 4.43 10.37
C LEU A 104 -0.06 4.90 11.06
N THR A 105 0.17 4.46 12.31
CA THR A 105 1.44 4.72 13.01
C THR A 105 2.60 4.09 12.24
N TYR A 106 2.45 2.83 11.83
CA TYR A 106 3.47 2.14 11.05
C TYR A 106 3.78 2.85 9.72
N ILE A 107 2.73 3.17 8.95
CA ILE A 107 2.87 3.88 7.68
C ILE A 107 3.59 5.23 7.87
N ARG A 108 3.23 5.99 8.91
CA ARG A 108 3.91 7.24 9.25
C ARG A 108 5.38 7.01 9.55
N ASP A 109 5.72 5.98 10.33
CA ASP A 109 7.09 5.74 10.77
C ASP A 109 8.00 5.31 9.60
N ILE A 110 7.49 4.55 8.62
CA ILE A 110 8.27 4.13 7.43
C ILE A 110 8.33 5.19 6.33
N SER A 111 7.32 6.07 6.23
CA SER A 111 7.28 7.17 5.24
C SER A 111 7.94 8.45 5.75
N GLY A 112 8.03 8.62 7.07
CA GLY A 112 8.36 9.87 7.76
C GLY A 112 9.84 10.09 8.04
N ASN A 113 10.77 9.36 7.41
CA ASN A 113 12.22 9.58 7.57
C ASN A 113 12.69 10.86 6.85
N CYS A 114 12.23 12.02 7.32
CA CYS A 114 12.98 13.27 7.23
C CYS A 114 14.02 13.28 8.36
N LYS A 115 15.14 12.59 8.15
CA LYS A 115 16.41 12.99 8.75
C LYS A 115 17.21 13.80 7.71
#